data_AF-A0A930P8B0-F1
#
_entry.id   AF-A0A930P8B0-F1
#
_cell.length_a   1.000
_cell.length_b   1.000
_cell.length_c   1.000
_cell.angle_alpha   90.00
_cell.angle_beta   90.00
_cell.angle_gamma   90.00
#
_symmetry.space_group_name_H-M   'P 1'
#
loop_
_entity.id
_entity.type
_entity.pdbx_description
1 polymer ?
#
loop_
_entity_poly.entity_id
_entity_poly.type
_entity_poly.pdbx_seq_one_letter_code
_entity_poly.pdbx_strand_id
1 'polypeptide(L)'
;MRKVFFILITLLGSLKCFAQYPVHDKQKENQIRSMEQGHWDFSPDWWYYFFHKKYSGASQRWEWHGFKSGWRVHFDESRSNVKTIGPRREKQIATQLLKEKIVEKEREKIEELNKEEIARAADRNADLVYGKYQALFTDMQSSITEGLTYCMIKSKGKMARSIKELTDCNEVITSNIDYL
;
A
#
# COMPACT_ATOMS: atom_id res chain seq x y z
N MET A 1 -10.84 9.44 52.81
CA MET A 1 -10.12 9.29 51.53
C MET A 1 -10.66 8.13 50.69
N ARG A 2 -10.48 6.85 51.07
CA ARG A 2 -10.93 5.68 50.25
C ARG A 2 -12.43 5.65 49.92
N LYS A 3 -13.32 5.97 50.87
CA LYS A 3 -14.78 5.96 50.66
C LYS A 3 -15.25 7.02 49.64
N VAL A 4 -14.62 8.19 49.65
CA VAL A 4 -14.92 9.29 48.70
C VAL A 4 -14.49 8.87 47.28
N PHE A 5 -13.37 8.17 47.17
CA PHE A 5 -12.85 7.67 45.90
C PHE A 5 -13.79 6.62 45.27
N PHE A 6 -14.36 5.72 46.07
CA PHE A 6 -15.35 4.75 45.59
C PHE A 6 -16.64 5.40 45.11
N ILE A 7 -17.12 6.44 45.80
CA ILE A 7 -18.32 7.20 45.40
C ILE A 7 -18.06 7.98 44.10
N LEU A 8 -16.85 8.54 43.93
CA LEU A 8 -16.47 9.24 42.71
C LEU A 8 -16.43 8.29 41.50
N ILE A 9 -15.91 7.07 41.68
CA ILE A 9 -15.83 6.04 40.64
C ILE A 9 -17.22 5.53 40.26
N THR A 10 -18.14 5.34 41.21
CA THR A 10 -19.51 4.93 40.89
C THR A 10 -20.32 6.04 40.21
N LEU A 11 -20.08 7.31 40.56
CA LEU A 11 -20.68 8.46 39.85
C LEU A 11 -20.18 8.54 38.40
N LEU A 12 -18.87 8.42 38.19
CA LEU A 12 -18.25 8.49 36.86
C LEU A 12 -18.59 7.28 35.97
N GLY A 13 -18.75 6.08 36.56
CA GLY A 13 -19.15 4.87 35.84
C GLY A 13 -20.60 4.85 35.37
N SER A 14 -21.45 5.76 35.86
CA SER A 14 -22.86 5.89 35.44
C SER A 14 -23.07 6.79 34.22
N LEU A 15 -22.04 7.51 33.78
CA LEU A 15 -22.04 8.20 32.50
C LEU A 15 -21.94 7.14 31.40
N LYS A 16 -23.10 6.69 30.90
CA LYS A 16 -23.15 5.94 29.66
C LYS A 16 -22.58 6.83 28.56
N CYS A 17 -21.31 6.62 28.23
CA CYS A 17 -20.71 7.09 26.99
C CYS A 17 -21.45 6.39 25.85
N PHE A 18 -22.59 6.93 25.44
CA PHE A 18 -23.18 6.55 24.17
C PHE A 18 -22.16 6.96 23.10
N ALA A 19 -21.40 6.00 22.61
CA ALA A 19 -20.67 6.16 21.36
C ALA A 19 -21.69 6.66 20.33
N GLN A 20 -21.40 7.79 19.69
CA GLN A 20 -22.31 8.34 18.69
C GLN A 20 -22.44 7.31 17.56
N TYR A 21 -23.62 6.71 17.41
CA TYR A 21 -23.92 5.88 16.27
C TYR A 21 -24.06 6.78 15.04
N PRO A 22 -23.52 6.42 13.86
CA PRO A 22 -23.72 7.20 12.65
C PRO A 22 -25.21 7.21 12.30
N VAL A 23 -25.86 8.36 12.49
CA VAL A 23 -27.25 8.58 12.09
C VAL A 23 -27.26 9.15 10.68
N HIS A 24 -27.97 8.46 9.79
CA HIS A 24 -28.18 8.93 8.42
C HIS A 24 -29.28 10.01 8.39
N ASP A 25 -28.88 11.23 8.02
CA ASP A 25 -29.80 12.36 7.82
C ASP A 25 -29.91 12.66 6.32
N LYS A 26 -31.08 12.35 5.76
CA LYS A 26 -31.37 12.50 4.33
C LYS A 26 -31.23 13.94 3.84
N GLN A 27 -31.56 14.93 4.67
CA GLN A 27 -31.47 16.34 4.25
C GLN A 27 -30.02 16.79 4.14
N LYS A 28 -29.16 16.34 5.07
CA LYS A 28 -27.72 16.60 5.00
C LYS A 28 -27.08 15.89 3.82
N GLU A 29 -27.47 14.64 3.55
CA GLU A 29 -27.01 13.94 2.35
C GLU A 29 -27.39 14.70 1.08
N ASN A 30 -28.66 15.09 0.94
CA ASN A 30 -29.13 15.86 -0.22
C ASN A 30 -28.39 17.20 -0.34
N GLN A 31 -28.10 17.86 0.77
CA GLN A 31 -27.31 19.09 0.78
C GLN A 31 -25.88 18.85 0.27
N ILE A 32 -25.22 17.78 0.71
CA ILE A 32 -23.88 17.41 0.24
C ILE A 32 -23.92 17.08 -1.26
N ARG A 33 -24.89 16.29 -1.72
CA ARG A 33 -25.08 15.97 -3.15
C ARG A 33 -25.33 17.22 -3.98
N SER A 34 -26.07 18.19 -3.44
CA SER A 34 -26.28 19.50 -4.06
C SER A 34 -24.96 20.25 -4.24
N MET A 35 -24.07 20.24 -3.24
CA MET A 35 -22.75 20.86 -3.35
C MET A 35 -21.85 20.15 -4.38
N GLU A 36 -22.07 18.86 -4.66
CA GLU A 36 -21.32 18.12 -5.66
C GLU A 36 -21.82 18.39 -7.09
N GLN A 37 -23.13 18.30 -7.33
CA GLN A 37 -23.71 18.29 -8.68
C GLN A 37 -24.51 19.56 -9.04
N GLY A 38 -24.84 20.39 -8.05
CA GLY A 38 -25.62 21.62 -8.24
C GLY A 38 -27.14 21.43 -8.22
N HIS A 39 -27.67 20.22 -8.00
CA HIS A 39 -29.12 20.02 -7.89
C HIS A 39 -29.64 20.46 -6.50
N TRP A 40 -30.66 21.31 -6.46
CA TRP A 40 -31.19 21.84 -5.19
C TRP A 40 -32.29 20.91 -4.64
N ASP A 41 -31.90 19.86 -3.91
CA ASP A 41 -32.82 18.80 -3.44
C ASP A 41 -32.96 18.72 -1.91
N PHE A 42 -32.68 19.82 -1.21
CA PHE A 42 -32.71 19.87 0.25
C PHE A 42 -33.46 21.09 0.77
N SER A 43 -34.08 20.92 1.93
CA SER A 43 -34.91 21.93 2.59
C SER A 43 -34.26 22.43 3.89
N PRO A 44 -34.58 23.65 4.36
CA PRO A 44 -35.57 24.58 3.81
C PRO A 44 -35.03 25.50 2.72
N ASP A 45 -35.58 25.38 1.51
CA ASP A 45 -35.17 26.07 0.28
C ASP A 45 -35.24 27.60 0.42
N TRP A 46 -36.38 28.08 0.93
CA TRP A 46 -36.68 29.50 1.08
C TRP A 46 -35.72 30.21 2.04
N TRP A 47 -35.25 29.53 3.08
CA TRP A 47 -34.29 30.11 4.02
C TRP A 47 -32.98 30.47 3.32
N TYR A 48 -32.47 29.60 2.45
CA TYR A 48 -31.27 29.89 1.66
C TYR A 48 -31.51 30.98 0.63
N TYR A 49 -32.68 31.01 0.00
CA TYR A 49 -33.03 32.07 -0.95
C TYR A 49 -33.11 33.46 -0.29
N PHE A 50 -33.75 33.58 0.88
CA PHE A 50 -33.89 34.87 1.55
C PHE A 50 -32.61 35.34 2.23
N PHE A 51 -31.88 34.44 2.91
CA PHE A 51 -30.77 34.82 3.77
C PHE A 51 -29.39 34.57 3.15
N HIS A 52 -29.25 33.64 2.20
CA HIS A 52 -27.95 33.18 1.71
C HIS A 52 -27.75 33.21 0.19
N LYS A 53 -28.67 33.80 -0.59
CA LYS A 53 -28.62 33.81 -2.08
C LYS A 53 -27.29 34.19 -2.72
N LYS A 54 -26.51 35.12 -2.13
CA LYS A 54 -25.19 35.54 -2.65
C LYS A 54 -24.09 34.50 -2.41
N TYR A 55 -24.20 33.75 -1.31
CA TYR A 55 -23.23 32.73 -0.96
C TYR A 55 -23.56 31.41 -1.66
N SER A 56 -24.81 30.97 -1.56
CA SER A 56 -25.29 29.68 -2.07
C SER A 56 -25.70 29.70 -3.54
N GLY A 57 -25.78 30.86 -4.20
CA GLY A 57 -26.28 30.96 -5.58
C GLY A 57 -27.77 30.60 -5.73
N ALA A 58 -28.54 30.64 -4.63
CA ALA A 58 -29.97 30.33 -4.67
C ALA A 58 -30.71 31.31 -5.60
N SER A 59 -31.36 30.75 -6.62
CA SER A 59 -32.16 31.45 -7.61
C SER A 59 -33.58 30.89 -7.62
N GLN A 60 -34.57 31.73 -7.92
CA GLN A 60 -35.97 31.31 -7.96
C GLN A 60 -36.38 31.10 -9.42
N ARG A 61 -36.94 29.94 -9.75
CA ARG A 61 -37.45 29.63 -11.09
C ARG A 61 -38.86 29.06 -10.98
N TRP A 62 -39.70 29.41 -11.95
CA TRP A 62 -41.01 28.79 -12.10
C TRP A 62 -40.86 27.46 -12.83
N GLU A 63 -41.40 26.39 -12.25
CA GLU A 63 -41.45 25.08 -12.87
C GLU A 63 -42.89 24.68 -13.20
N TRP A 64 -43.10 24.22 -14.43
CA TRP A 64 -44.38 23.72 -14.91
C TRP A 64 -44.47 22.21 -14.70
N HIS A 65 -45.32 21.77 -13.77
CA HIS A 65 -45.59 20.36 -13.45
C HIS A 65 -47.10 20.12 -13.30
N GLY A 66 -47.91 20.65 -14.22
CA GLY A 66 -49.37 20.56 -14.17
C GLY A 66 -49.94 21.21 -12.90
N PHE A 67 -50.75 20.48 -12.12
CA PHE A 67 -51.31 20.96 -10.84
C PHE A 67 -50.28 21.19 -9.72
N LYS A 68 -49.01 20.77 -9.91
CA LYS A 68 -47.91 21.00 -8.96
C LYS A 68 -46.91 22.06 -9.46
N SER A 69 -47.33 22.90 -10.40
CA SER A 69 -46.51 24.03 -10.88
C SER A 69 -46.31 25.06 -9.78
N GLY A 70 -45.10 25.61 -9.67
CA GLY A 70 -44.79 26.55 -8.61
C GLY A 70 -43.38 27.12 -8.71
N TRP A 71 -43.10 28.06 -7.81
CA TRP A 71 -41.77 28.61 -7.63
C TRP A 71 -40.89 27.64 -6.84
N ARG A 72 -39.75 27.27 -7.41
CA ARG A 72 -38.72 26.47 -6.76
C ARG A 72 -37.38 27.19 -6.72
N VAL A 73 -36.57 26.83 -5.73
CA VAL A 73 -35.21 27.32 -5.62
C VAL A 73 -34.29 26.41 -6.41
N HIS A 74 -33.42 27.00 -7.22
CA HIS A 74 -32.39 26.35 -8.00
C HIS A 74 -31.03 26.93 -7.65
N PHE A 75 -30.00 26.11 -7.82
CA PHE A 75 -28.63 26.58 -7.75
C PHE A 75 -28.24 27.25 -9.07
N ASP A 76 -27.74 28.49 -9.00
CA ASP A 76 -27.07 29.18 -10.08
C ASP A 76 -25.59 29.41 -9.69
N GLU A 77 -24.70 28.62 -10.29
CA GLU A 77 -23.26 28.67 -10.01
C GLU A 77 -22.63 30.01 -10.36
N SER A 78 -23.20 30.75 -11.32
CA SER A 78 -22.66 32.05 -11.72
C SER A 78 -22.83 33.11 -10.63
N ARG A 79 -23.85 32.94 -9.77
CA ARG A 79 -24.20 33.83 -8.67
C ARG A 79 -23.65 33.35 -7.33
N SER A 80 -23.18 32.10 -7.25
CA SER A 80 -22.64 31.54 -6.02
C SER A 80 -21.18 31.99 -5.83
N ASN A 81 -20.84 32.33 -4.58
CA ASN A 81 -19.44 32.48 -4.21
C ASN A 81 -18.76 31.10 -4.10
N VAL A 82 -19.53 30.09 -3.72
CA VAL A 82 -19.08 28.70 -3.61
C VAL A 82 -19.56 27.90 -4.81
N LYS A 83 -18.60 27.42 -5.62
CA LYS A 83 -18.84 26.63 -6.83
C LYS A 83 -19.03 25.14 -6.50
N THR A 84 -19.61 24.40 -7.44
CA THR A 84 -19.76 22.94 -7.31
C THR A 84 -18.41 22.24 -7.23
N ILE A 85 -18.37 21.15 -6.46
CA ILE A 85 -17.14 20.39 -6.23
C ILE A 85 -16.94 19.33 -7.31
N GLY A 86 -18.01 18.75 -7.86
CA GLY A 86 -17.98 17.64 -8.82
C GLY A 86 -17.01 17.86 -9.99
N PRO A 87 -17.17 18.94 -10.79
CA PRO A 87 -16.31 19.19 -11.95
C PRO A 87 -14.82 19.37 -11.59
N ARG A 88 -14.52 19.90 -10.41
CA ARG A 88 -13.12 20.04 -9.94
C ARG A 88 -12.53 18.70 -9.55
N ARG A 89 -13.32 17.87 -8.86
CA ARG A 89 -12.93 16.51 -8.47
C ARG A 89 -12.70 15.64 -9.70
N GLU A 90 -13.58 15.70 -10.69
CA GLU A 90 -13.42 14.95 -11.96
C GLU A 90 -12.12 15.33 -12.68
N LYS A 91 -11.82 16.63 -12.78
CA LYS A 91 -10.54 17.11 -13.35
C LYS A 91 -9.34 16.63 -12.55
N GLN A 92 -9.44 16.63 -11.22
CA GLN A 92 -8.38 16.13 -10.35
C GLN A 92 -8.17 14.63 -10.51
N ILE A 93 -9.24 13.84 -10.56
CA ILE A 93 -9.18 12.39 -10.79
C ILE A 93 -8.54 12.10 -12.14
N ALA A 94 -8.96 12.78 -13.22
CA ALA A 94 -8.35 12.63 -14.53
C ALA A 94 -6.84 12.96 -14.51
N THR A 95 -6.45 14.01 -13.80
CA THR A 95 -5.04 14.39 -13.62
C THR A 95 -4.25 13.33 -12.83
N GLN A 96 -4.85 12.76 -11.79
CA GLN A 96 -4.25 11.71 -10.98
C GLN A 96 -4.03 10.43 -11.80
N LEU A 97 -5.01 10.02 -12.61
CA LEU A 97 -4.89 8.87 -13.51
C LEU A 97 -3.79 9.05 -14.55
N LEU A 98 -3.57 10.28 -15.04
CA LEU A 98 -2.46 10.57 -15.93
C LEU A 98 -1.10 10.48 -15.22
N LYS A 99 -1.01 10.99 -13.98
CA LYS A 99 0.20 10.88 -13.15
C LYS A 99 0.54 9.44 -12.82
N GLU A 100 -0.46 8.64 -12.47
CA GLU A 100 -0.31 7.22 -12.17
C GLU A 100 0.34 6.47 -13.35
N LYS A 101 -0.16 6.67 -14.57
CA LYS A 101 0.44 6.07 -15.79
C LYS A 101 1.88 6.49 -16.06
N ILE A 102 2.27 7.71 -15.67
CA ILE A 102 3.67 8.17 -15.80
C ILE A 102 4.54 7.46 -14.76
N VAL A 103 4.08 7.42 -13.51
CA VAL A 103 4.78 6.77 -12.39
C VAL A 103 4.94 5.27 -12.63
N GLU A 104 3.93 4.59 -13.17
CA GLU A 104 4.02 3.17 -13.53
C GLU A 104 5.15 2.90 -14.53
N LYS A 105 5.26 3.70 -15.58
CA LYS A 105 6.34 3.58 -16.58
C LYS A 105 7.73 3.85 -15.99
N GLU A 106 7.83 4.79 -15.07
CA GLU A 106 9.09 5.06 -14.36
C GLU A 106 9.45 3.91 -13.42
N ARG A 107 8.44 3.32 -12.75
CA ARG A 107 8.60 2.19 -11.85
C ARG A 107 9.12 0.95 -12.57
N GLU A 108 8.63 0.65 -13.78
CA GLU A 108 9.13 -0.46 -14.60
C GLU A 108 10.64 -0.33 -14.88
N LYS A 109 11.10 0.87 -15.25
CA LYS A 109 12.53 1.14 -15.50
C LYS A 109 13.38 1.01 -14.23
N ILE A 110 12.88 1.54 -13.11
CA ILE A 110 13.58 1.43 -11.83
C ILE A 110 13.65 -0.03 -11.38
N GLU A 111 12.60 -0.82 -11.61
CA GLU A 111 12.57 -2.23 -11.24
C GLU A 111 13.62 -3.04 -12.03
N GLU A 112 13.75 -2.79 -13.33
CA GLU A 112 14.78 -3.41 -14.17
C GLU A 112 16.19 -3.05 -13.67
N LEU A 113 16.47 -1.76 -13.48
CA LEU A 113 17.77 -1.31 -12.96
C LEU A 113 18.08 -1.88 -11.57
N ASN A 114 17.06 -2.00 -10.71
CA ASN A 114 17.23 -2.57 -9.37
C ASN A 114 17.55 -4.08 -9.45
N LYS A 115 16.91 -4.82 -10.35
CA LYS A 115 17.25 -6.25 -10.57
C LYS A 115 18.69 -6.41 -11.04
N GLU A 116 19.15 -5.56 -11.96
CA GLU A 116 20.54 -5.56 -12.41
C GLU A 116 21.53 -5.19 -11.30
N GLU A 117 21.23 -4.19 -10.47
CA GLU A 117 22.10 -3.82 -9.34
C GLU A 117 22.14 -4.91 -8.27
N ILE A 118 21.02 -5.60 -8.01
CA ILE A 118 20.97 -6.76 -7.11
C ILE A 118 21.82 -7.90 -7.67
N ALA A 119 21.70 -8.22 -8.96
CA ALA A 119 22.53 -9.24 -9.59
C ALA A 119 24.02 -8.87 -9.51
N ARG A 120 24.39 -7.63 -9.87
CA ARG A 120 25.77 -7.14 -9.74
C ARG A 120 26.28 -7.13 -8.29
N ALA A 121 25.42 -6.88 -7.32
CA ALA A 121 25.79 -6.96 -5.91
C ALA A 121 25.98 -8.42 -5.46
N ALA A 122 25.14 -9.34 -5.94
CA ALA A 122 25.29 -10.76 -5.69
C ALA A 122 26.59 -11.30 -6.30
N ASP A 123 26.89 -10.98 -7.56
CA ASP A 123 28.14 -11.37 -8.23
C ASP A 123 29.37 -10.83 -7.50
N ARG A 124 29.38 -9.53 -7.16
CA ARG A 124 30.47 -8.94 -6.36
C ARG A 124 30.65 -9.63 -5.01
N ASN A 125 29.54 -10.00 -4.34
CA ASN A 125 29.63 -10.72 -3.07
C ASN A 125 30.16 -12.14 -3.27
N ALA A 126 29.74 -12.84 -4.32
CA ALA A 126 30.25 -14.16 -4.67
C ALA A 126 31.76 -14.08 -4.97
N ASP A 127 32.21 -13.15 -5.81
CA ASP A 127 33.64 -12.92 -6.11
C ASP A 127 34.46 -12.63 -4.84
N LEU A 128 33.95 -11.74 -3.97
CA LEU A 128 34.62 -11.38 -2.71
C LEU A 128 34.73 -12.57 -1.74
N VAL A 129 33.71 -13.42 -1.69
CA VAL A 129 33.69 -14.61 -0.84
C VAL A 129 34.61 -15.68 -1.45
N TYR A 130 34.48 -15.96 -2.74
CA TYR A 130 35.29 -16.93 -3.45
C TYR A 130 36.79 -16.63 -3.28
N GLY A 131 37.23 -15.41 -3.59
CA GLY A 131 38.64 -15.02 -3.44
C GLY A 131 39.19 -15.14 -2.02
N LYS A 132 38.34 -14.99 -0.99
CA LYS A 132 38.75 -15.16 0.43
C LYS A 132 38.87 -16.62 0.83
N TYR A 133 38.02 -17.49 0.33
CA TYR A 133 37.94 -18.88 0.77
C TYR A 133 38.62 -19.88 -0.20
N GLN A 134 39.02 -19.45 -1.41
CA GLN A 134 39.63 -20.33 -2.42
C GLN A 134 40.82 -21.13 -1.88
N ALA A 135 41.74 -20.48 -1.16
CA ALA A 135 42.90 -21.14 -0.56
C ALA A 135 42.47 -22.20 0.47
N LEU A 136 41.51 -21.86 1.34
CA LEU A 136 40.99 -22.78 2.35
C LEU A 136 40.28 -24.00 1.72
N PHE A 137 39.54 -23.79 0.64
CA PHE A 137 38.92 -24.89 -0.11
C PHE A 137 39.98 -25.79 -0.75
N THR A 138 41.03 -25.20 -1.34
CA THR A 138 42.14 -25.95 -1.95
C THR A 138 42.86 -26.79 -0.90
N ASP A 139 43.15 -26.21 0.28
CA ASP A 139 43.80 -26.90 1.39
C ASP A 139 42.95 -28.06 1.93
N MET A 140 41.63 -27.83 2.05
CA MET A 140 40.68 -28.87 2.46
C MET A 140 40.64 -30.03 1.46
N GLN A 141 40.59 -29.74 0.16
CA GLN A 141 40.59 -30.76 -0.90
C GLN A 141 41.91 -31.55 -0.94
N SER A 142 43.05 -30.89 -0.73
CA SER A 142 44.34 -31.58 -0.56
C SER A 142 44.31 -32.51 0.65
N SER A 143 43.83 -32.04 1.79
CA SER A 143 43.74 -32.82 3.03
C SER A 143 42.83 -34.05 2.90
N ILE A 144 41.69 -33.91 2.22
CA ILE A 144 40.78 -35.04 1.93
C ILE A 144 41.48 -36.05 1.04
N THR A 145 42.15 -35.59 -0.02
CA THR A 145 42.87 -36.46 -0.97
C THR A 145 44.01 -37.22 -0.28
N GLU A 146 44.81 -36.54 0.53
CA GLU A 146 45.89 -37.13 1.33
C GLU A 146 45.34 -38.14 2.35
N GLY A 147 44.24 -37.83 3.03
CA GLY A 147 43.59 -38.74 3.98
C GLY A 147 43.06 -40.02 3.31
N LEU A 148 42.38 -39.88 2.17
CA LEU A 148 41.85 -41.01 1.40
C LEU A 148 42.97 -41.89 0.81
N THR A 149 44.03 -41.26 0.27
CA THR A 149 45.20 -42.00 -0.23
C THR A 149 45.94 -42.74 0.87
N TYR A 150 46.12 -42.12 2.05
CA TYR A 150 46.67 -42.79 3.22
C TYR A 150 45.84 -44.02 3.63
N CYS A 151 44.51 -43.88 3.68
CA CYS A 151 43.61 -44.99 3.98
C CYS A 151 43.72 -46.12 2.93
N MET A 152 43.90 -45.76 1.66
CA MET A 152 44.07 -46.73 0.57
C MET A 152 45.34 -47.55 0.74
N ILE A 153 46.46 -46.88 1.01
CA ILE A 153 47.78 -47.51 1.21
C ILE A 153 47.75 -48.38 2.47
N LYS A 154 47.25 -47.86 3.59
CA LYS A 154 47.27 -48.57 4.88
C LYS A 154 46.35 -49.79 4.88
N SER A 155 45.20 -49.71 4.21
CA SER A 155 44.25 -50.82 4.11
C SER A 155 44.65 -51.89 3.09
N LYS A 156 45.76 -51.70 2.33
CA LYS A 156 46.21 -52.60 1.26
C LYS A 156 45.11 -52.93 0.24
N GLY A 157 44.31 -51.95 -0.16
CA GLY A 157 43.23 -52.18 -1.13
C GLY A 157 41.86 -52.53 -0.53
N LYS A 158 41.78 -52.91 0.75
CA LYS A 158 40.53 -53.44 1.34
C LYS A 158 39.38 -52.42 1.43
N MET A 159 39.71 -51.13 1.52
CA MET A 159 38.72 -50.04 1.64
C MET A 159 38.42 -49.33 0.30
N ALA A 160 38.86 -49.89 -0.83
CA ALA A 160 38.75 -49.23 -2.14
C ALA A 160 37.32 -48.80 -2.49
N ARG A 161 36.31 -49.62 -2.13
CA ARG A 161 34.91 -49.30 -2.39
C ARG A 161 34.44 -48.05 -1.64
N SER A 162 34.67 -48.01 -0.33
CA SER A 162 34.24 -46.87 0.50
C SER A 162 35.01 -45.59 0.17
N ILE A 163 36.30 -45.71 -0.19
CA ILE A 163 37.11 -44.58 -0.64
C ILE A 163 36.53 -44.01 -1.94
N LYS A 164 36.19 -44.88 -2.91
CA LYS A 164 35.56 -44.45 -4.15
C LYS A 164 34.22 -43.75 -3.91
N GLU A 165 33.35 -44.32 -3.06
CA GLU A 165 32.07 -43.69 -2.71
C GLU A 165 32.27 -42.30 -2.08
N LEU A 166 33.29 -42.11 -1.23
CA LEU A 166 33.61 -40.82 -0.63
C LEU A 166 34.20 -39.82 -1.63
N THR A 167 35.06 -40.28 -2.55
CA THR A 167 35.58 -39.46 -3.65
C THR A 167 34.45 -38.99 -4.56
N ASP A 168 33.56 -39.90 -4.98
CA ASP A 168 32.41 -39.58 -5.84
C ASP A 168 31.47 -38.57 -5.12
N CYS A 169 31.21 -38.74 -3.82
CA CYS A 169 30.45 -37.77 -3.03
C CYS A 169 31.11 -36.39 -2.98
N ASN A 170 32.43 -36.34 -2.80
CA ASN A 170 33.18 -35.10 -2.73
C ASN A 170 33.17 -34.36 -4.09
N GLU A 171 33.31 -35.07 -5.20
CA GLU A 171 33.19 -34.49 -6.56
C GLU A 171 31.80 -33.88 -6.83
N VAL A 172 30.73 -34.51 -6.35
CA VAL A 172 29.38 -33.93 -6.44
C VAL A 172 29.26 -32.65 -5.62
N ILE A 173 29.88 -32.59 -4.43
CA ILE A 173 29.87 -31.38 -3.60
C ILE A 173 30.69 -30.27 -4.26
N THR A 174 31.88 -30.56 -4.79
CA THR A 174 32.76 -29.56 -5.42
C THR A 174 32.24 -29.06 -6.75
N SER A 175 31.59 -29.91 -7.56
CA SER A 175 30.99 -29.48 -8.83
C SER A 175 29.87 -28.46 -8.67
N ASN A 176 29.19 -28.46 -7.52
CA ASN A 176 28.20 -27.44 -7.17
C ASN A 176 28.83 -26.12 -6.67
N ILE A 177 30.11 -26.13 -6.31
CA ILE A 177 30.87 -24.96 -5.86
C ILE A 177 31.64 -24.33 -7.03
N ASP A 178 32.11 -25.12 -8.00
CA ASP A 178 32.80 -24.63 -9.20
C ASP A 178 31.89 -23.84 -10.17
N TYR A 179 30.56 -23.91 -9.98
CA TYR A 179 29.56 -23.16 -10.74
C TYR A 179 29.14 -21.83 -10.08
N LEU A 180 29.74 -21.48 -8.93
CA LEU A 180 29.68 -20.15 -8.29
C LEU A 180 30.92 -19.33 -8.63
#